data_AF-A0A951F8I7-F1
#
_entry.id   AF-A0A951F8I7-F1
#
_cell.length_a   1.000
_cell.length_b   1.000
_cell.length_c   1.000
_cell.angle_alpha   90.00
_cell.angle_beta   90.00
_cell.angle_gamma   90.00
#
_symmetry.space_group_name_H-M   'P 1'
#
loop_
_entity.id
_entity.type
_entity.pdbx_description
1 polymer ?
#
loop_
_entity_poly.entity_id
_entity_poly.type
_entity_poly.pdbx_seq_one_letter_code
_entity_poly.pdbx_strand_id
1 'polypeptide(L)'
;MIPRGTPDIGWSDLAFGLLRSCWPDHPAATQSRIEQRWSSARDTLACLSVRSGFDLLLQAAAWPAGSKVLVSAVTIPDMIALLAQHGLVPVPIDLDPETLAVDLDQLRQAIGPGTRAILVAHLFGSRMDLAPLVAIAREHGLFVIEDCAQAYDGRYRGDPGSDARLWSFGPIKTQTALGGAIVQLNDPALLQRMRRIQSSYPRQRRSQFARRVLLMAALKFLARPRRFALFVALCRLRQRDHDRLLYTAVRGFAGRDLLARLRHQPCAPLLRLLERRLRHADAEHVTRRAAFARRMLAQLPEGVQLGRRPIATCTG
;
A
#
# COMPACT_ATOMS: atom_id res chain seq x y z
N MET A 1 2.62 5.35 -28.75
CA MET A 1 2.24 5.72 -27.37
C MET A 1 2.67 4.62 -26.41
N ILE A 2 3.37 4.96 -25.33
CA ILE A 2 3.89 3.99 -24.35
C ILE A 2 2.99 4.03 -23.11
N PRO A 3 2.50 2.88 -22.60
CA PRO A 3 1.74 2.85 -21.36
C PRO A 3 2.61 3.24 -20.17
N ARG A 4 2.06 3.97 -19.21
CA ARG A 4 2.79 4.46 -18.02
C ARG A 4 3.35 3.35 -17.13
N GLY A 5 2.78 2.15 -17.20
CA GLY A 5 3.25 1.00 -16.44
C GLY A 5 2.50 -0.28 -16.78
N THR A 6 3.02 -1.40 -16.30
CA THR A 6 2.40 -2.72 -16.42
C THR A 6 2.17 -3.31 -15.03
N PRO A 7 1.05 -3.99 -14.77
CA PRO A 7 0.84 -4.69 -13.50
C PRO A 7 2.00 -5.67 -13.22
N ASP A 8 2.57 -5.57 -12.01
CA ASP A 8 3.70 -6.38 -11.54
C ASP A 8 3.27 -7.79 -11.10
N ILE A 9 2.65 -8.51 -12.03
CA ILE A 9 2.11 -9.85 -11.82
C ILE A 9 2.30 -10.72 -13.08
N GLY A 10 2.63 -12.00 -12.90
CA GLY A 10 2.82 -12.95 -14.00
C GLY A 10 1.49 -13.47 -14.57
N TRP A 11 1.52 -14.00 -15.81
CA TRP A 11 0.35 -14.66 -16.41
C TRP A 11 -0.06 -15.92 -15.63
N SER A 12 0.90 -16.67 -15.10
CA SER A 12 0.63 -17.84 -14.25
C SER A 12 -0.07 -17.47 -12.94
N ASP A 13 0.28 -16.32 -12.35
CA ASP A 13 -0.38 -15.81 -11.14
C ASP A 13 -1.81 -15.32 -11.41
N LEU A 14 -2.03 -14.66 -12.57
CA LEU A 14 -3.37 -14.27 -13.02
C LEU A 14 -4.26 -15.51 -13.26
N ALA A 15 -3.75 -16.51 -13.97
CA ALA A 15 -4.45 -17.77 -14.17
C ALA A 15 -4.75 -18.47 -12.83
N PHE A 16 -3.78 -18.51 -11.92
CA PHE A 16 -3.96 -19.05 -10.57
C PHE A 16 -5.06 -18.33 -9.79
N GLY A 17 -5.06 -16.98 -9.79
CA GLY A 17 -6.08 -16.18 -9.11
C GLY A 17 -7.49 -16.42 -9.66
N LEU A 18 -7.62 -16.59 -10.98
CA LEU A 18 -8.89 -16.90 -11.63
C LEU A 18 -9.37 -18.32 -11.29
N LEU A 19 -8.50 -19.33 -11.43
CA LEU A 19 -8.81 -20.72 -11.08
C LEU A 19 -9.25 -20.85 -9.61
N ARG A 20 -8.52 -20.20 -8.70
CA ARG A 20 -8.89 -20.20 -7.27
C ARG A 20 -10.19 -19.48 -6.99
N SER A 21 -10.64 -18.59 -7.87
CA SER A 21 -11.95 -17.95 -7.73
C SER A 21 -13.12 -18.91 -7.99
N CYS A 22 -12.90 -20.00 -8.71
CA CYS A 22 -13.88 -21.05 -8.98
C CYS A 22 -13.90 -22.19 -7.95
N TRP A 23 -12.83 -22.37 -7.16
CA TRP A 23 -12.70 -23.53 -6.25
C TRP A 23 -13.00 -23.21 -4.77
N PRO A 24 -13.89 -23.95 -4.08
CA PRO A 24 -14.11 -23.76 -2.65
C PRO A 24 -12.80 -23.94 -1.85
N ASP A 25 -12.55 -23.06 -0.89
CA ASP A 25 -11.29 -23.06 -0.12
C ASP A 25 -11.57 -22.50 1.28
N HIS A 26 -10.72 -22.84 2.25
CA HIS A 26 -10.83 -22.44 3.65
C HIS A 26 -9.99 -21.18 3.92
N PRO A 27 -10.58 -19.97 3.93
CA PRO A 27 -9.83 -18.73 4.06
C PRO A 27 -9.10 -18.62 5.39
N ALA A 28 -9.67 -19.12 6.49
CA ALA A 28 -9.05 -19.07 7.82
C ALA A 28 -7.71 -19.81 7.87
N ALA A 29 -7.64 -21.03 7.36
CA ALA A 29 -6.39 -21.80 7.31
C ALA A 29 -5.33 -21.11 6.43
N THR A 30 -5.75 -20.51 5.32
CA THR A 30 -4.85 -19.76 4.43
C THR A 30 -4.34 -18.47 5.07
N GLN A 31 -5.21 -17.75 5.76
CA GLN A 31 -4.85 -16.56 6.52
C GLN A 31 -3.82 -16.90 7.61
N SER A 32 -4.04 -17.95 8.40
CA SER A 32 -3.08 -18.37 9.43
C SER A 32 -1.71 -18.70 8.84
N ARG A 33 -1.65 -19.38 7.68
CA ARG A 33 -0.37 -19.67 7.00
C ARG A 33 0.35 -18.41 6.50
N ILE A 34 -0.39 -17.40 6.02
CA ILE A 34 0.19 -16.12 5.62
C ILE A 34 0.81 -15.42 6.84
N GLU A 35 0.05 -15.33 7.93
CA GLU A 35 0.47 -14.65 9.16
C GLU A 35 1.69 -15.34 9.80
N GLN A 36 1.68 -16.67 9.88
CA GLN A 36 2.83 -17.47 10.33
C GLN A 36 4.06 -17.33 9.43
N ARG A 37 3.88 -17.22 8.12
CA ARG A 37 4.99 -17.03 7.18
C ARG A 37 5.61 -15.64 7.27
N TRP A 38 4.79 -14.63 7.56
CA TRP A 38 5.25 -13.26 7.61
C TRP A 38 6.05 -12.96 8.87
N SER A 39 5.52 -13.35 10.03
CA SER A 39 6.20 -13.28 11.34
C SER A 39 5.55 -14.29 12.29
N SER A 40 4.36 -13.98 12.81
CA SER A 40 3.58 -14.88 13.65
C SER A 40 2.08 -14.54 13.58
N ALA A 41 1.22 -15.47 13.99
CA ALA A 41 -0.22 -15.17 14.12
C ALA A 41 -0.55 -14.23 15.31
N ARG A 42 0.41 -13.98 16.21
CA ARG A 42 0.25 -13.14 17.41
C ARG A 42 0.49 -11.66 17.14
N ASP A 43 1.31 -11.34 16.14
CA ASP A 43 1.69 -9.97 15.79
C ASP A 43 1.23 -9.58 14.38
N THR A 44 0.77 -10.52 13.55
CA THR A 44 0.43 -10.29 12.14
C THR A 44 -1.03 -10.59 11.83
N LEU A 45 -1.67 -9.71 11.05
CA LEU A 45 -3.03 -9.86 10.54
C LEU A 45 -3.09 -9.64 9.02
N ALA A 46 -3.65 -10.61 8.29
CA ALA A 46 -4.00 -10.41 6.89
C ALA A 46 -5.32 -9.64 6.76
N CYS A 47 -5.33 -8.62 5.91
CA CYS A 47 -6.44 -7.70 5.71
C CYS A 47 -6.83 -7.62 4.23
N LEU A 48 -8.05 -7.14 3.93
CA LEU A 48 -8.51 -6.91 2.55
C LEU A 48 -7.64 -5.89 1.79
N SER A 49 -7.18 -4.84 2.48
CA SER A 49 -6.27 -3.81 1.96
C SER A 49 -5.62 -3.03 3.11
N VAL A 50 -4.62 -2.17 2.82
CA VAL A 50 -3.98 -1.34 3.86
C VAL A 50 -5.00 -0.42 4.52
N ARG A 51 -5.96 0.10 3.75
CA ARG A 51 -7.03 0.96 4.27
C ARG A 51 -7.98 0.21 5.19
N SER A 52 -8.28 -1.07 4.91
CA SER A 52 -9.09 -1.87 5.83
C SER A 52 -8.30 -2.22 7.10
N GLY A 53 -6.99 -2.47 6.98
CA GLY A 53 -6.11 -2.67 8.12
C GLY A 53 -5.99 -1.42 9.01
N PHE A 54 -5.89 -0.25 8.39
CA PHE A 54 -5.88 1.03 9.08
C PHE A 54 -7.23 1.35 9.74
N ASP A 55 -8.35 1.14 9.05
CA ASP A 55 -9.69 1.26 9.64
C ASP A 55 -9.88 0.35 10.86
N LEU A 56 -9.38 -0.89 10.80
CA LEU A 56 -9.38 -1.82 11.94
C LEU A 56 -8.52 -1.31 13.09
N LEU A 57 -7.33 -0.79 12.81
CA LEU A 57 -6.43 -0.21 13.80
C LEU A 57 -7.09 0.95 14.53
N LEU A 58 -7.69 1.89 13.79
CA LEU A 58 -8.37 3.06 14.37
C LEU A 58 -9.54 2.63 15.28
N GLN A 59 -10.35 1.66 14.85
CA GLN A 59 -11.43 1.11 15.70
C GLN A 59 -10.89 0.42 16.96
N ALA A 60 -9.81 -0.34 16.84
CA ALA A 60 -9.26 -1.12 17.94
C ALA A 60 -8.47 -0.26 18.95
N ALA A 61 -7.85 0.82 18.47
CA ALA A 61 -7.18 1.82 19.29
C ALA A 61 -8.18 2.73 20.01
N ALA A 62 -9.33 3.00 19.38
CA ALA A 62 -10.45 3.75 19.97
C ALA A 62 -10.02 5.10 20.56
N TRP A 63 -9.15 5.83 19.87
CA TRP A 63 -8.72 7.16 20.32
C TRP A 63 -9.92 8.11 20.38
N PRO A 64 -10.00 8.99 21.40
CA PRO A 64 -11.11 9.94 21.52
C PRO A 64 -11.25 10.82 20.29
N ALA A 65 -12.48 11.14 19.90
CA ALA A 65 -12.75 12.13 18.87
C ALA A 65 -12.06 13.48 19.21
N GLY A 66 -11.58 14.18 18.19
CA GLY A 66 -10.76 15.38 18.32
C GLY A 66 -9.27 15.10 18.57
N SER A 67 -8.87 13.86 18.83
CA SER A 67 -7.45 13.51 18.97
C SER A 67 -6.68 13.80 17.68
N LYS A 68 -5.46 14.34 17.84
CA LYS A 68 -4.58 14.69 16.71
C LYS A 68 -3.73 13.50 16.31
N VAL A 69 -3.61 13.30 15.00
CA VAL A 69 -2.65 12.35 14.40
C VAL A 69 -1.74 13.15 13.47
N LEU A 70 -0.45 13.18 13.78
CA LEU A 70 0.54 13.83 12.92
C LEU A 70 0.74 12.95 11.69
N VAL A 71 0.68 13.50 10.48
CA VAL A 71 0.72 12.74 9.23
C VAL A 71 1.76 13.30 8.28
N SER A 72 2.46 12.45 7.51
CA SER A 72 3.23 12.94 6.36
C SER A 72 2.33 13.78 5.44
N ALA A 73 2.72 15.02 5.13
CA ALA A 73 1.91 15.95 4.33
C ALA A 73 1.62 15.40 2.93
N VAL A 74 2.57 14.63 2.38
CA VAL A 74 2.36 13.87 1.14
C VAL A 74 2.03 12.41 1.49
N THR A 75 0.78 12.02 1.27
CA THR A 75 0.31 10.64 1.45
C THR A 75 -0.92 10.34 0.58
N ILE A 76 -1.45 9.12 0.62
CA ILE A 76 -2.69 8.80 -0.08
C ILE A 76 -3.90 9.44 0.63
N PRO A 77 -4.80 10.16 -0.08
CA PRO A 77 -5.93 10.86 0.54
C PRO A 77 -6.86 9.96 1.37
N ASP A 78 -6.94 8.67 1.03
CA ASP A 78 -7.78 7.70 1.72
C ASP A 78 -7.39 7.55 3.22
N MET A 79 -6.11 7.74 3.58
CA MET A 79 -5.67 7.65 5.00
C MET A 79 -6.18 8.84 5.80
N ILE A 80 -6.11 10.04 5.23
CA ILE A 80 -6.64 11.28 5.82
C ILE A 80 -8.16 11.20 5.98
N ALA A 81 -8.85 10.71 4.94
CA ALA A 81 -10.29 10.51 4.98
C ALA A 81 -10.71 9.51 6.08
N LEU A 82 -9.94 8.43 6.29
CA LEU A 82 -10.19 7.47 7.36
C LEU A 82 -10.01 8.09 8.74
N LEU A 83 -8.94 8.87 8.97
CA LEU A 83 -8.77 9.61 10.24
C LEU A 83 -9.98 10.49 10.53
N ALA A 84 -10.42 11.29 9.55
CA ALA A 84 -11.58 12.16 9.69
C ALA A 84 -12.88 11.38 9.95
N GLN A 85 -13.07 10.22 9.30
CA GLN A 85 -14.24 9.35 9.52
C GLN A 85 -14.28 8.73 10.92
N HIS A 86 -13.13 8.61 11.59
CA HIS A 86 -13.02 8.21 12.99
C HIS A 86 -13.04 9.40 13.97
N GLY A 87 -13.35 10.61 13.48
CA GLY A 87 -13.39 11.82 14.29
C GLY A 87 -12.01 12.32 14.72
N LEU A 88 -10.93 11.84 14.10
CA LEU A 88 -9.56 12.25 14.39
C LEU A 88 -9.13 13.43 13.52
N VAL A 89 -8.22 14.23 14.04
CA VAL A 89 -7.71 15.43 13.38
C VAL A 89 -6.34 15.15 12.77
N PRO A 90 -6.22 14.99 11.43
CA PRO A 90 -4.93 14.86 10.78
C PRO A 90 -4.19 16.21 10.80
N VAL A 91 -2.93 16.20 11.26
CA VAL A 91 -2.05 17.37 11.30
C VAL A 91 -0.87 17.11 10.36
N PRO A 92 -0.84 17.71 9.16
CA PRO A 92 0.22 17.43 8.18
C PRO A 92 1.57 17.99 8.66
N ILE A 93 2.62 17.18 8.49
CA ILE A 93 4.02 17.54 8.73
C ILE A 93 4.74 17.44 7.40
N ASP A 94 5.45 18.50 7.03
CA ASP A 94 6.09 18.58 5.72
C ASP A 94 7.20 17.54 5.56
N LEU A 95 7.57 17.30 4.30
CA LEU A 95 8.65 16.40 3.94
C LEU A 95 9.81 17.18 3.34
N ASP A 96 11.02 16.77 3.65
CA ASP A 96 12.18 17.18 2.89
C ASP A 96 12.01 16.71 1.43
N PRO A 97 12.03 17.60 0.44
CA PRO A 97 11.70 17.26 -0.94
C PRO A 97 12.76 16.38 -1.63
N GLU A 98 13.95 16.23 -1.03
CA GLU A 98 15.06 15.48 -1.59
C GLU A 98 15.10 14.05 -1.08
N THR A 99 14.91 13.89 0.23
CA THR A 99 14.98 12.62 0.97
C THR A 99 13.60 12.00 1.17
N LEU A 100 12.54 12.81 1.05
CA LEU A 100 11.16 12.47 1.41
C LEU A 100 10.99 12.13 2.90
N ALA A 101 11.98 12.49 3.74
CA ALA A 101 11.92 12.35 5.19
C ALA A 101 10.98 13.38 5.80
N VAL A 102 10.31 13.05 6.91
CA VAL A 102 9.50 14.02 7.66
C VAL A 102 10.42 15.04 8.31
N ASP A 103 10.05 16.33 8.25
CA ASP A 103 10.72 17.38 9.02
C ASP A 103 10.51 17.16 10.52
N LEU A 104 11.58 16.78 11.22
CA LEU A 104 11.55 16.44 12.64
C LEU A 104 11.35 17.66 13.54
N ASP A 105 11.71 18.86 13.08
CA ASP A 105 11.53 20.08 13.87
C ASP A 105 10.06 20.52 13.80
N GLN A 106 9.47 20.48 12.61
CA GLN A 106 8.02 20.64 12.47
C GLN A 106 7.23 19.56 13.22
N LEU A 107 7.70 18.31 13.20
CA LEU A 107 7.09 17.22 13.97
C LEU A 107 7.05 17.58 15.46
N ARG A 108 8.19 17.99 16.06
CA ARG A 108 8.27 18.38 17.47
C ARG A 108 7.34 19.54 17.80
N GLN A 109 7.32 20.57 16.96
CA GLN A 109 6.45 21.73 17.14
C GLN A 109 4.95 21.39 17.06
N ALA A 110 4.59 20.38 16.26
CA ALA A 110 3.20 19.96 16.11
C ALA A 110 2.70 19.03 17.25
N ILE A 111 3.60 18.48 18.06
CA ILE A 111 3.23 17.70 19.25
C ILE A 111 2.61 18.64 20.28
N GLY A 112 1.41 18.29 20.75
CA GLY A 112 0.73 19.08 21.77
C GLY A 112 -0.39 18.31 22.44
N PRO A 113 -1.22 18.98 23.26
CA PRO A 113 -2.34 18.34 23.93
C PRO A 113 -3.26 17.64 22.93
N GLY A 114 -3.59 16.38 23.22
CA GLY A 114 -4.46 15.55 22.39
C GLY A 114 -3.76 14.87 21.20
N THR A 115 -2.45 15.04 20.99
CA THR A 115 -1.70 14.23 20.02
C THR A 115 -1.62 12.78 20.52
N ARG A 116 -2.00 11.83 19.66
CA ARG A 116 -2.05 10.39 20.01
C ARG A 116 -1.14 9.52 19.17
N ALA A 117 -0.92 9.90 17.92
CA ALA A 117 -0.18 9.07 16.99
C ALA A 117 0.53 9.89 15.91
N ILE A 118 1.50 9.23 15.29
CA ILE A 118 2.21 9.69 14.11
C ILE A 118 2.00 8.64 13.01
N LEU A 119 1.52 9.06 11.84
CA LEU A 119 1.40 8.24 10.64
C LEU A 119 2.40 8.71 9.59
N VAL A 120 3.44 7.92 9.37
CA VAL A 120 4.46 8.20 8.35
C VAL A 120 4.34 7.26 7.17
N ALA A 121 4.43 7.82 5.96
CA ALA A 121 4.35 7.05 4.73
C ALA A 121 5.68 7.05 3.99
N HIS A 122 6.18 5.85 3.69
CA HIS A 122 7.29 5.67 2.76
C HIS A 122 6.78 5.86 1.33
N LEU A 123 7.33 6.84 0.60
CA LEU A 123 6.82 7.26 -0.70
C LEU A 123 7.70 6.81 -1.86
N PHE A 124 7.08 6.45 -2.98
CA PHE A 124 7.76 6.19 -4.25
C PHE A 124 8.84 5.09 -4.22
N GLY A 125 8.81 4.24 -3.19
CA GLY A 125 9.82 3.20 -2.97
C GLY A 125 11.01 3.64 -2.12
N SER A 126 11.07 4.90 -1.69
CA SER A 126 12.04 5.35 -0.69
C SER A 126 11.71 4.77 0.69
N ARG A 127 12.69 4.81 1.59
CA ARG A 127 12.53 4.44 3.00
C ARG A 127 13.18 5.50 3.85
N MET A 128 12.40 6.07 4.74
CA MET A 128 12.89 7.00 5.75
C MET A 128 13.57 6.23 6.88
N ASP A 129 14.67 6.77 7.41
CA ASP A 129 15.18 6.33 8.71
C ASP A 129 14.22 6.81 9.80
N LEU A 130 13.53 5.87 10.45
CA LEU A 130 12.54 6.18 11.47
C LEU A 130 13.14 6.24 12.87
N ALA A 131 14.41 5.89 13.08
CA ALA A 131 15.00 5.87 14.42
C ALA A 131 14.88 7.23 15.15
N PRO A 132 15.16 8.39 14.53
CA PRO A 132 14.98 9.69 15.18
C PRO A 132 13.51 9.99 15.50
N LEU A 133 12.59 9.65 14.60
CA LEU A 133 11.16 9.87 14.78
C LEU A 133 10.57 8.99 15.88
N VAL A 134 10.98 7.72 15.92
CA VAL A 134 10.59 6.76 16.96
C VAL A 134 11.09 7.23 18.33
N ALA A 135 12.30 7.79 18.40
CA ALA A 135 12.82 8.35 19.66
C ALA A 135 11.94 9.49 20.18
N ILE A 136 11.58 10.45 19.31
CA ILE A 136 10.65 11.54 19.64
C ILE A 136 9.29 10.98 20.06
N ALA A 137 8.74 10.03 19.31
CA ALA A 137 7.45 9.43 19.62
C ALA A 137 7.43 8.78 21.00
N ARG A 138 8.48 8.04 21.37
CA ARG A 138 8.62 7.40 22.68
C ARG A 138 8.70 8.42 23.82
N GLU A 139 9.48 9.49 23.65
CA GLU A 139 9.60 10.58 24.63
C GLU A 139 8.23 11.18 24.98
N HIS A 140 7.35 11.28 23.99
CA HIS A 140 6.01 11.86 24.14
C HIS A 140 4.88 10.83 24.30
N GLY A 141 5.18 9.53 24.39
CA GLY A 141 4.17 8.47 24.50
C GLY A 141 3.21 8.37 23.31
N LEU A 142 3.70 8.68 22.10
CA LEU A 142 2.91 8.67 20.86
C LEU A 142 3.02 7.33 20.13
N PHE A 143 1.89 6.89 19.56
CA PHE A 143 1.84 5.67 18.76
C PHE A 143 2.37 5.90 17.34
N VAL A 144 3.30 5.06 16.86
CA VAL A 144 3.89 5.19 15.52
C VAL A 144 3.26 4.20 14.55
N ILE A 145 2.67 4.74 13.48
CA ILE A 145 2.08 3.99 12.37
C ILE A 145 2.94 4.19 11.13
N GLU A 146 3.52 3.11 10.66
CA GLU A 146 4.35 3.08 9.47
C GLU A 146 3.58 2.52 8.27
N ASP A 147 3.27 3.40 7.32
CA ASP A 147 2.69 3.01 6.04
C ASP A 147 3.78 2.56 5.07
N CYS A 148 4.02 1.25 5.09
CA CYS A 148 4.93 0.54 4.19
C CYS A 148 4.31 0.21 2.82
N ALA A 149 3.15 0.79 2.45
CA ALA A 149 2.43 0.41 1.24
C ALA A 149 3.22 0.63 -0.06
N GLN A 150 4.28 1.43 -0.07
CA GLN A 150 5.17 1.59 -1.23
C GLN A 150 6.61 1.13 -0.97
N ALA A 151 6.95 0.74 0.26
CA ALA A 151 8.31 0.35 0.65
C ALA A 151 8.63 -1.14 0.44
N TYR A 152 7.60 -1.96 0.21
CA TYR A 152 7.78 -3.41 0.09
C TYR A 152 8.48 -3.81 -1.21
N ASP A 153 9.66 -4.41 -1.07
CA ASP A 153 10.48 -4.95 -2.18
C ASP A 153 10.59 -6.48 -2.16
N GLY A 154 9.92 -7.15 -1.23
CA GLY A 154 10.09 -8.57 -0.93
C GLY A 154 10.76 -8.84 0.42
N ARG A 155 11.57 -7.91 0.92
CA ARG A 155 12.39 -8.08 2.14
C ARG A 155 12.05 -7.12 3.25
N TYR A 156 11.77 -5.86 2.96
CA TYR A 156 11.56 -4.85 4.00
C TYR A 156 10.40 -5.22 4.94
N ARG A 157 10.70 -5.25 6.25
CA ARG A 157 9.77 -5.60 7.34
C ARG A 157 9.44 -4.40 8.25
N GLY A 158 9.69 -3.19 7.77
CA GLY A 158 9.44 -1.95 8.51
C GLY A 158 10.43 -1.74 9.65
N ASP A 159 10.27 -0.64 10.36
CA ASP A 159 11.08 -0.31 11.52
C ASP A 159 10.52 -1.01 12.78
N PRO A 160 11.34 -1.76 13.54
CA PRO A 160 10.89 -2.45 14.75
C PRO A 160 10.39 -1.49 15.84
N GLY A 161 10.84 -0.24 15.80
CA GLY A 161 10.41 0.86 16.66
C GLY A 161 9.00 1.38 16.37
N SER A 162 8.46 1.14 15.18
CA SER A 162 7.06 1.46 14.84
C SER A 162 6.11 0.52 15.57
N ASP A 163 5.01 1.04 16.13
CA ASP A 163 4.00 0.24 16.84
C ASP A 163 3.09 -0.56 15.91
N ALA A 164 2.79 0.01 14.73
CA ALA A 164 2.05 -0.65 13.66
C ALA A 164 2.71 -0.45 12.30
N ARG A 165 2.75 -1.50 11.48
CA ARG A 165 3.36 -1.49 10.14
C ARG A 165 2.40 -2.07 9.11
N LEU A 166 2.20 -1.35 7.99
CA LEU A 166 1.14 -1.63 7.03
C LEU A 166 1.69 -1.89 5.62
N TRP A 167 1.63 -3.12 5.11
CA TRP A 167 2.06 -3.46 3.74
C TRP A 167 0.88 -3.68 2.81
N SER A 168 0.96 -3.11 1.60
CA SER A 168 -0.08 -3.25 0.58
C SER A 168 0.33 -4.18 -0.54
N PHE A 169 -0.59 -5.07 -0.92
CA PHE A 169 -0.48 -5.94 -2.09
C PHE A 169 -1.51 -5.57 -3.16
N GLY A 170 -1.97 -4.31 -3.17
CA GLY A 170 -2.94 -3.78 -4.12
C GLY A 170 -2.44 -3.77 -5.57
N PRO A 171 -3.33 -3.55 -6.57
CA PRO A 171 -3.04 -3.78 -7.99
C PRO A 171 -1.83 -3.03 -8.58
N ILE A 172 -1.53 -1.85 -8.04
CA ILE A 172 -0.45 -0.97 -8.52
C ILE A 172 0.82 -1.07 -7.68
N LYS A 173 0.87 -2.00 -6.71
CA LYS A 173 2.01 -2.16 -5.82
C LYS A 173 3.07 -3.06 -6.43
N THR A 174 4.32 -2.81 -6.08
CA THR A 174 5.41 -3.77 -6.28
C THR A 174 5.04 -5.06 -5.56
N GLN A 175 5.29 -6.22 -6.19
CA GLN A 175 4.88 -7.52 -5.65
C GLN A 175 3.36 -7.69 -5.41
N THR A 176 2.52 -7.16 -6.30
CA THR A 176 1.06 -7.18 -6.13
C THR A 176 0.45 -8.60 -6.04
N ALA A 177 -0.60 -8.73 -5.23
CA ALA A 177 -1.57 -9.84 -5.24
C ALA A 177 -2.97 -9.37 -5.68
N LEU A 178 -3.03 -8.24 -6.40
CA LEU A 178 -4.23 -7.56 -6.87
C LEU A 178 -5.18 -7.09 -5.75
N GLY A 179 -4.70 -7.10 -4.52
CA GLY A 179 -5.47 -6.84 -3.31
C GLY A 179 -4.74 -7.42 -2.11
N GLY A 180 -5.32 -7.24 -0.92
CA GLY A 180 -4.72 -7.73 0.30
C GLY A 180 -3.76 -6.73 0.92
N ALA A 181 -3.56 -6.92 2.21
CA ALA A 181 -2.57 -6.25 3.02
C ALA A 181 -2.12 -7.15 4.16
N ILE A 182 -0.95 -6.82 4.68
CA ILE A 182 -0.47 -7.36 5.94
C ILE A 182 -0.34 -6.18 6.89
N VAL A 183 -0.88 -6.35 8.09
CA VAL A 183 -0.69 -5.42 9.20
C VAL A 183 0.06 -6.16 10.29
N GLN A 184 1.14 -5.57 10.79
CA GLN A 184 1.85 -6.08 11.95
C GLN A 184 1.77 -5.08 13.08
N LEU A 185 1.62 -5.56 14.31
CA LEU A 185 1.60 -4.76 15.53
C LEU A 185 2.55 -5.31 16.58
N ASN A 186 3.14 -4.40 17.36
CA ASN A 186 3.92 -4.77 18.54
C ASN A 186 3.04 -5.18 19.72
N ASP A 187 1.83 -4.62 19.85
CA ASP A 187 0.87 -4.98 20.89
C ASP A 187 -0.07 -6.13 20.42
N PRO A 188 0.09 -7.37 20.96
CA PRO A 188 -0.75 -8.50 20.60
C PRO A 188 -2.21 -8.33 21.05
N ALA A 189 -2.47 -7.57 22.12
CA ALA A 189 -3.82 -7.32 22.62
C ALA A 189 -4.59 -6.41 21.66
N LEU A 190 -3.95 -5.36 21.16
CA LEU A 190 -4.50 -4.50 20.10
C LEU A 190 -4.75 -5.28 18.81
N LEU A 191 -3.81 -6.12 18.37
CA LEU A 191 -4.01 -7.01 17.21
C LEU A 191 -5.21 -7.95 17.42
N GLN A 192 -5.36 -8.52 18.62
CA GLN A 192 -6.49 -9.41 18.91
C GLN A 192 -7.83 -8.67 18.86
N ARG A 193 -7.89 -7.40 19.29
CA ARG A 193 -9.07 -6.54 19.09
C ARG A 193 -9.37 -6.35 17.60
N MET A 194 -8.36 -6.03 16.79
CA MET A 194 -8.51 -5.91 15.33
C MET A 194 -9.04 -7.20 14.70
N ARG A 195 -8.51 -8.36 15.11
CA ARG A 195 -8.94 -9.68 14.61
C ARG A 195 -10.41 -9.97 14.94
N ARG A 196 -10.85 -9.66 16.17
CA ARG A 196 -12.26 -9.78 16.59
C ARG A 196 -13.16 -8.89 15.74
N ILE A 197 -12.79 -7.63 15.54
CA ILE A 197 -13.56 -6.70 14.69
C ILE A 197 -13.64 -7.22 13.26
N GLN A 198 -12.50 -7.59 12.64
CA GLN A 198 -12.48 -8.13 11.28
C GLN A 198 -13.35 -9.39 11.13
N SER A 199 -13.40 -10.25 12.16
CA SER A 199 -14.19 -11.48 12.13
C SER A 199 -15.71 -11.23 12.03
N SER A 200 -16.17 -10.05 12.44
CA SER A 200 -17.58 -9.64 12.34
C SER A 200 -17.97 -9.15 10.94
N TYR A 201 -16.99 -8.82 10.08
CA TYR A 201 -17.27 -8.24 8.77
C TYR A 201 -17.75 -9.26 7.75
N PRO A 202 -18.62 -8.86 6.79
CA PRO A 202 -18.96 -9.71 5.66
C PRO A 202 -17.69 -10.06 4.86
N ARG A 203 -17.68 -11.24 4.23
CA ARG A 203 -16.54 -11.64 3.40
C ARG A 203 -16.68 -11.05 1.99
N GLN A 204 -15.58 -10.57 1.42
CA GLN A 204 -15.54 -10.12 0.03
C GLN A 204 -16.07 -11.23 -0.91
N ARG A 205 -16.86 -10.86 -1.91
CA ARG A 205 -17.37 -11.83 -2.88
C ARG A 205 -16.24 -12.31 -3.79
N ARG A 206 -16.20 -13.61 -4.06
CA ARG A 206 -15.21 -14.24 -4.95
C ARG A 206 -15.28 -13.67 -6.37
N SER A 207 -16.49 -13.38 -6.86
CA SER A 207 -16.72 -12.75 -8.16
C SER A 207 -16.13 -11.34 -8.27
N GLN A 208 -16.12 -10.57 -7.17
CA GLN A 208 -15.48 -9.25 -7.16
C GLN A 208 -13.97 -9.38 -7.36
N PHE A 209 -13.34 -10.36 -6.70
CA PHE A 209 -11.93 -10.64 -6.91
C PHE A 209 -11.65 -11.19 -8.32
N ALA A 210 -12.46 -12.13 -8.82
CA ALA A 210 -12.34 -12.66 -10.19
C ALA A 210 -12.43 -11.56 -11.26
N ARG A 211 -13.40 -10.64 -11.13
CA ARG A 211 -13.52 -9.46 -12.01
C ARG A 211 -12.24 -8.62 -11.99
N ARG A 212 -11.63 -8.44 -10.82
CA ARG A 212 -10.36 -7.72 -10.69
C ARG A 212 -9.22 -8.45 -11.38
N VAL A 213 -9.12 -9.77 -11.21
CA VAL A 213 -8.12 -10.60 -11.93
C VAL A 213 -8.26 -10.43 -13.44
N LEU A 214 -9.48 -10.55 -13.96
CA LEU A 214 -9.78 -10.37 -15.40
C LEU A 214 -9.43 -8.97 -15.89
N LEU A 215 -9.78 -7.93 -15.13
CA LEU A 215 -9.44 -6.54 -15.46
C LEU A 215 -7.92 -6.34 -15.53
N MET A 216 -7.17 -6.88 -14.57
CA MET A 216 -5.71 -6.77 -14.55
C MET A 216 -5.05 -7.57 -15.68
N ALA A 217 -5.61 -8.73 -16.03
CA ALA A 217 -5.19 -9.49 -17.20
C ALA A 217 -5.41 -8.71 -18.50
N ALA A 218 -6.57 -8.05 -18.66
CA ALA A 218 -6.86 -7.19 -19.81
C ALA A 218 -5.89 -6.00 -19.89
N LEU A 219 -5.64 -5.30 -18.76
CA LEU A 219 -4.66 -4.21 -18.72
C LEU A 219 -3.25 -4.69 -19.06
N LYS A 220 -2.82 -5.84 -18.53
CA LYS A 220 -1.52 -6.44 -18.86
C LYS A 220 -1.42 -6.80 -20.34
N PHE A 221 -2.50 -7.30 -20.93
CA PHE A 221 -2.57 -7.59 -22.37
C PHE A 221 -2.43 -6.32 -23.21
N LEU A 222 -3.11 -5.24 -22.81
CA LEU A 222 -3.10 -3.93 -23.47
C LEU A 222 -1.77 -3.19 -23.31
N ALA A 223 -0.97 -3.51 -22.29
CA ALA A 223 0.27 -2.81 -21.97
C ALA A 223 1.42 -2.99 -22.99
N ARG A 224 1.18 -3.63 -24.15
CA ARG A 224 2.14 -3.63 -25.26
C ARG A 224 1.96 -2.37 -26.14
N PRO A 225 3.03 -1.69 -26.59
CA PRO A 225 2.95 -0.40 -27.28
C PRO A 225 1.93 -0.34 -28.43
N ARG A 226 1.90 -1.34 -29.31
CA ARG A 226 0.96 -1.40 -30.45
C ARG A 226 -0.51 -1.50 -30.01
N ARG A 227 -0.78 -2.33 -28.99
CA ARG A 227 -2.14 -2.56 -28.47
C ARG A 227 -2.62 -1.36 -27.67
N PHE A 228 -1.72 -0.75 -26.89
CA PHE A 228 -2.00 0.45 -26.15
C PHE A 228 -2.31 1.62 -27.09
N ALA A 229 -1.52 1.78 -28.16
CA ALA A 229 -1.77 2.80 -29.18
C ALA A 229 -3.14 2.63 -29.83
N LEU A 230 -3.52 1.40 -30.21
CA LEU A 230 -4.84 1.11 -30.75
C LEU A 230 -5.96 1.44 -29.74
N PHE A 231 -5.80 1.04 -28.47
CA PHE A 231 -6.75 1.36 -27.41
C PHE A 231 -6.95 2.87 -27.25
N VAL A 232 -5.87 3.65 -27.21
CA VAL A 232 -5.97 5.11 -27.09
C VAL A 232 -6.60 5.74 -28.33
N ALA A 233 -6.28 5.25 -29.53
CA ALA A 233 -6.94 5.71 -30.75
C ALA A 233 -8.45 5.47 -30.69
N LEU A 234 -8.89 4.29 -30.25
CA LEU A 234 -10.31 3.96 -30.08
C LEU A 234 -10.99 4.81 -28.99
N CYS A 235 -10.30 5.12 -27.89
CA CYS A 235 -10.82 6.02 -26.86
C CYS A 235 -11.00 7.45 -27.40
N ARG A 236 -10.02 7.97 -28.15
CA ARG A 236 -10.11 9.29 -28.78
C ARG A 236 -11.24 9.37 -29.79
N LEU A 237 -11.41 8.35 -30.64
CA LEU A 237 -12.54 8.25 -31.57
C LEU A 237 -13.90 8.31 -30.87
N ARG A 238 -13.99 7.80 -29.63
CA ARG A 238 -15.20 7.85 -28.80
C ARG A 238 -15.26 9.03 -27.83
N GLN A 239 -14.36 10.01 -27.96
CA GLN A 239 -14.23 11.16 -27.06
C GLN A 239 -14.13 10.77 -25.57
N ARG A 240 -13.50 9.64 -25.28
CA ARG A 240 -13.27 9.15 -23.91
C ARG A 240 -11.84 9.40 -23.46
N ASP A 241 -11.69 9.88 -22.23
CA ASP A 241 -10.40 10.00 -21.58
C ASP A 241 -9.89 8.62 -21.13
N HIS A 242 -8.91 8.10 -21.87
CA HIS A 242 -8.25 6.83 -21.58
C HIS A 242 -7.51 6.84 -20.24
N ASP A 243 -6.91 7.96 -19.83
CA ASP A 243 -6.18 8.05 -18.56
C ASP A 243 -7.16 7.93 -17.38
N ARG A 244 -8.30 8.62 -17.47
CA ARG A 244 -9.38 8.49 -16.46
C ARG A 244 -9.93 7.06 -16.39
N LEU A 245 -10.14 6.41 -17.54
CA LEU A 245 -10.61 5.02 -17.59
C LEU A 245 -9.61 4.05 -16.93
N LEU A 246 -8.32 4.19 -17.25
CA LEU A 246 -7.26 3.37 -16.65
C LEU A 246 -7.16 3.63 -15.15
N TYR A 247 -7.18 4.89 -14.74
CA TYR A 247 -7.16 5.29 -13.33
C TYR A 247 -8.32 4.67 -12.54
N THR A 248 -9.56 4.78 -13.05
CA THR A 248 -10.73 4.16 -12.41
C THR A 248 -10.65 2.64 -12.38
N ALA A 249 -10.07 2.02 -13.41
CA ALA A 249 -9.90 0.56 -13.49
C ALA A 249 -8.91 0.01 -12.43
N VAL A 250 -7.82 0.73 -12.16
CA VAL A 250 -6.79 0.28 -11.20
C VAL A 250 -7.08 0.73 -9.76
N ARG A 251 -7.90 1.76 -9.56
CA ARG A 251 -8.23 2.28 -8.23
C ARG A 251 -9.11 1.28 -7.47
N GLY A 252 -8.58 0.75 -6.37
CA GLY A 252 -9.20 -0.35 -5.62
C GLY A 252 -10.45 0.02 -4.82
N PHE A 253 -10.47 1.20 -4.19
CA PHE A 253 -11.55 1.71 -3.36
C PHE A 253 -11.71 3.22 -3.65
N ALA A 254 -12.91 3.67 -4.04
CA ALA A 254 -13.22 5.06 -4.31
C ALA A 254 -14.73 5.29 -4.12
N GLY A 255 -15.14 6.50 -3.72
CA GLY A 255 -16.55 6.91 -3.62
C GLY A 255 -16.99 7.29 -2.20
N ARG A 256 -18.24 7.76 -2.08
CA ARG A 256 -18.84 8.29 -0.82
C ARG A 256 -18.97 7.24 0.29
N ASP A 257 -19.05 5.97 -0.08
CA ASP A 257 -19.20 4.84 0.86
C ASP A 257 -17.88 4.06 1.00
N LEU A 258 -16.85 4.77 1.48
CA LEU A 258 -15.51 4.20 1.64
C LEU A 258 -15.49 3.09 2.70
N LEU A 259 -16.07 3.34 3.88
CA LEU A 259 -16.05 2.41 5.01
C LEU A 259 -16.75 1.09 4.70
N ALA A 260 -17.96 1.09 4.12
CA ALA A 260 -18.65 -0.17 3.84
C ALA A 260 -17.86 -1.05 2.86
N ARG A 261 -17.13 -0.44 1.92
CA ARG A 261 -16.28 -1.19 0.98
C ARG A 261 -15.00 -1.72 1.64
N LEU A 262 -14.49 -1.05 2.67
CA LEU A 262 -13.29 -1.47 3.40
C LEU A 262 -13.58 -2.56 4.44
N ARG A 263 -14.76 -2.52 5.08
CA ARG A 263 -15.18 -3.42 6.15
C ARG A 263 -15.64 -4.77 5.63
N HIS A 264 -14.73 -5.46 4.95
CA HIS A 264 -14.93 -6.82 4.48
C HIS A 264 -13.70 -7.67 4.81
N GLN A 265 -13.93 -8.94 5.14
CA GLN A 265 -12.86 -9.92 5.22
C GLN A 265 -12.31 -10.23 3.81
N PRO A 266 -11.01 -10.49 3.65
CA PRO A 266 -10.46 -10.94 2.38
C PRO A 266 -11.10 -12.28 1.97
N CYS A 267 -11.40 -12.43 0.68
CA CYS A 267 -11.93 -13.68 0.15
C CYS A 267 -10.82 -14.74 0.02
N ALA A 268 -11.21 -16.02 0.03
CA ALA A 268 -10.27 -17.13 -0.10
C ALA A 268 -9.33 -17.04 -1.33
N PRO A 269 -9.80 -16.77 -2.57
CA PRO A 269 -8.89 -16.69 -3.71
C PRO A 269 -7.88 -15.53 -3.62
N LEU A 270 -8.27 -14.40 -3.00
CA LEU A 270 -7.34 -13.31 -2.71
C LEU A 270 -6.24 -13.77 -1.75
N LEU A 271 -6.60 -14.41 -0.64
CA LEU A 271 -5.63 -14.94 0.31
C LEU A 271 -4.70 -15.97 -0.34
N ARG A 272 -5.23 -16.86 -1.19
CA ARG A 272 -4.39 -17.85 -1.89
C ARG A 272 -3.41 -17.21 -2.86
N LEU A 273 -3.84 -16.18 -3.60
CA LEU A 273 -2.93 -15.45 -4.47
C LEU A 273 -1.88 -14.70 -3.65
N LEU A 274 -2.27 -14.06 -2.55
CA LEU A 274 -1.34 -13.39 -1.63
C LEU A 274 -0.31 -14.37 -1.07
N GLU A 275 -0.75 -15.53 -0.55
CA GLU A 275 0.14 -16.60 -0.09
C GLU A 275 1.12 -17.04 -1.17
N ARG A 276 0.64 -17.23 -2.41
CA ARG A 276 1.49 -17.57 -3.55
C ARG A 276 2.51 -16.47 -3.84
N ARG A 277 2.11 -15.20 -3.85
CA ARG A 277 3.01 -14.06 -4.13
C ARG A 277 4.06 -13.89 -3.03
N LEU A 278 3.72 -14.10 -1.77
CA LEU A 278 4.67 -14.08 -0.66
C LEU A 278 5.67 -15.25 -0.70
N ARG A 279 5.26 -16.42 -1.22
CA ARG A 279 6.15 -17.57 -1.40
C ARG A 279 7.20 -17.35 -2.48
N HIS A 280 6.84 -16.61 -3.52
CA HIS A 280 7.68 -16.36 -4.69
C HIS A 280 8.05 -14.87 -4.79
N ALA A 281 8.14 -14.17 -3.66
CA ALA A 281 8.48 -12.76 -3.63
C ALA A 281 9.92 -12.59 -4.14
N ASP A 282 10.05 -11.82 -5.23
CA ASP A 282 11.33 -11.57 -5.88
C ASP A 282 12.00 -10.36 -5.23
N ALA A 283 12.82 -10.64 -4.22
CA ALA A 283 13.56 -9.66 -3.42
C ALA A 283 14.54 -8.79 -4.23
N GLU A 284 14.91 -9.25 -5.43
CA GLU A 284 15.86 -8.57 -6.31
C GLU A 284 15.16 -7.76 -7.41
N HIS A 285 13.84 -7.90 -7.58
CA HIS A 285 13.08 -7.22 -8.63
C HIS A 285 13.33 -5.72 -8.63
N VAL A 286 13.24 -5.09 -7.46
CA VAL A 286 13.46 -3.65 -7.29
C VAL A 286 14.92 -3.29 -7.56
N THR A 287 15.87 -4.09 -7.06
CA THR A 287 17.31 -3.89 -7.28
C THR A 287 17.66 -3.93 -8.77
N ARG A 288 17.14 -4.90 -9.53
CA ARG A 288 17.39 -4.99 -10.98
C ARG A 288 16.80 -3.81 -11.75
N ARG A 289 15.63 -3.32 -11.34
CA ARG A 289 15.03 -2.10 -11.92
C ARG A 289 15.85 -0.85 -11.61
N ALA A 290 16.35 -0.71 -10.38
CA ALA A 290 17.22 0.39 -9.99
C ALA A 290 18.54 0.35 -10.79
N ALA A 291 19.17 -0.83 -10.92
CA ALA A 291 20.38 -1.00 -11.71
C ALA A 291 20.17 -0.67 -13.20
N PHE A 292 19.02 -1.06 -13.78
CA PHE A 292 18.65 -0.65 -15.14
C PHE A 292 18.49 0.87 -15.26
N ALA A 293 17.77 1.51 -14.32
CA ALA A 293 17.60 2.96 -14.32
C ALA A 293 18.95 3.70 -14.22
N ARG A 294 19.85 3.27 -13.33
CA ARG A 294 21.21 3.84 -13.21
C ARG A 294 22.01 3.72 -14.52
N ARG A 295 21.92 2.57 -15.20
CA ARG A 295 22.57 2.39 -16.52
C ARG A 295 21.99 3.34 -17.58
N MET A 296 20.67 3.56 -17.58
CA MET A 296 20.07 4.54 -18.48
C MET A 296 20.51 5.97 -18.17
N LEU A 297 20.55 6.34 -16.89
CA LEU A 297 21.00 7.67 -16.47
C LEU A 297 22.45 7.95 -16.89
N ALA A 298 23.32 6.95 -16.79
CA ALA A 298 24.72 7.05 -17.23
C ALA A 298 24.89 7.20 -18.75
N GLN A 299 23.85 6.95 -19.56
CA GLN A 299 23.88 7.11 -21.02
C GLN A 299 23.25 8.43 -21.49
N LEU A 300 22.72 9.25 -20.57
CA LEU A 300 22.13 10.53 -20.94
C LEU A 300 23.22 11.56 -21.27
N PRO A 301 23.00 12.43 -22.27
CA PRO A 301 23.94 13.50 -22.59
C PRO A 301 24.23 14.42 -21.40
N GLU A 302 25.45 14.94 -21.33
CA GLU A 302 25.80 16.00 -20.38
C GLU A 302 24.88 17.21 -20.57
N GLY A 303 24.39 17.78 -19.46
CA GLY A 303 23.46 18.91 -19.46
C GLY A 303 21.96 18.56 -19.41
N VAL A 304 21.58 17.28 -19.53
CA VAL A 304 20.18 16.88 -19.29
C VAL A 304 19.86 17.02 -17.79
N GLN A 305 18.78 17.73 -17.49
CA GLN A 305 18.27 17.93 -16.14
C GLN A 305 17.01 17.09 -15.90
N LEU A 306 16.93 16.49 -14.71
CA LEU A 306 15.72 15.83 -14.22
C LEU A 306 15.11 16.73 -13.13
N GLY A 307 14.05 17.46 -13.49
CA GLY A 307 13.51 18.52 -12.64
C GLY A 307 14.48 19.70 -12.57
N ARG A 308 14.87 20.11 -11.35
CA ARG A 308 15.84 21.20 -11.11
C ARG A 308 17.29 20.71 -10.98
N ARG A 309 17.56 19.40 -11.13
CA ARG A 309 18.87 18.81 -10.86
C ARG A 309 19.61 18.38 -12.12
N PRO A 310 20.93 18.63 -12.21
CA PRO A 310 21.80 17.96 -13.17
C PRO A 310 21.84 16.45 -12.86
N ILE A 311 21.70 15.61 -13.88
CA ILE A 311 21.66 14.14 -13.72
C ILE A 311 22.92 13.57 -13.06
N ALA A 312 24.06 14.26 -13.18
CA ALA A 312 25.32 13.92 -12.50
C ALA A 312 25.19 13.83 -10.96
N THR A 313 24.16 14.45 -10.36
CA THR A 313 23.92 14.44 -8.91
C THR A 313 22.87 13.41 -8.45
N CYS A 314 22.25 12.67 -9.36
CA CYS A 314 21.13 11.76 -9.08
C CYS A 314 21.54 10.31 -8.74
N THR A 315 22.78 10.08 -8.28
CA THR A 315 23.35 8.73 -8.11
C THR A 315 23.14 8.10 -6.72
N GLY A 316 22.43 8.77 -5.79
CA GLY A 316 22.06 8.27 -4.46
C GLY A 316 20.89 7.30 -4.46
#